data_AF-A0A5R2MTJ5-F1
#
_entry.id   AF-A0A5R2MTJ5-F1
#
_cell.length_a   1.000
_cell.length_b   1.000
_cell.length_c   1.000
_cell.angle_alpha   90.00
_cell.angle_beta   90.00
_cell.angle_gamma   90.00
#
_symmetry.space_group_name_H-M   'P 1'
#
loop_
_entity.id
_entity.type
_entity.pdbx_description
1 polymer ?
#
loop_
_entity_poly.entity_id
_entity_poly.type
_entity_poly.pdbx_seq_one_letter_code
_entity_poly.pdbx_strand_id
1 'polypeptide(L)' 'LDEPTAGLDKASEGRFAGLMREHLGDGGMVVAATHLPLGLEGARELQMRVGH' A
#
# COMPACT_ATOMS: atom_id res chain seq x y z
N LEU A 1 -0.45 0.11 -8.81
CA LEU A 1 0.83 0.80 -8.51
C LEU A 1 1.90 -0.25 -8.36
N ASP A 2 3.02 -0.09 -9.05
CA ASP A 2 4.17 -0.97 -8.91
C ASP A 2 5.19 -0.28 -8.01
N GLU A 3 5.48 -0.87 -6.86
CA GLU A 3 6.38 -0.35 -5.81
C GLU A 3 6.20 1.15 -5.45
N PRO A 4 4.99 1.60 -5.07
CA PRO A 4 4.70 3.04 -4.87
C PRO A 4 5.44 3.72 -3.71
N THR A 5 6.07 2.94 -2.83
CA THR A 5 6.86 3.46 -1.70
C THR A 5 8.36 3.29 -1.90
N ALA A 6 8.81 2.79 -3.06
CA ALA A 6 10.24 2.63 -3.33
C ALA A 6 10.95 3.99 -3.32
N GLY A 7 12.00 4.10 -2.50
CA GLY A 7 12.80 5.32 -2.37
C GLY A 7 12.18 6.42 -1.51
N LEU A 8 11.00 6.21 -0.92
CA LEU A 8 10.41 7.15 0.03
C LEU A 8 11.06 7.01 1.42
N ASP A 9 11.22 8.14 2.11
CA ASP A 9 11.48 8.13 3.54
C ASP A 9 10.21 7.83 4.34
N LYS A 10 10.36 7.51 5.63
CA LYS A 10 9.23 7.17 6.52
C LYS A 10 8.15 8.26 6.60
N ALA A 11 8.54 9.53 6.50
CA ALA A 11 7.58 10.64 6.54
C ALA A 11 6.74 10.68 5.26
N SER A 12 7.37 10.38 4.12
CA SER A 12 6.75 10.34 2.80
C SER A 12 5.88 9.10 2.62
N GLU A 13 6.29 7.95 3.16
CA GLU A 13 5.45 6.74 3.27
C GLU A 13 4.15 7.03 4.04
N GLY A 14 4.26 7.73 5.19
CA GLY A 14 3.10 8.12 5.98
C GLY A 14 2.12 9.02 5.21
N ARG A 15 2.63 10.00 4.45
CA ARG A 15 1.80 10.84 3.58
C ARG A 15 1.14 10.03 2.46
N PHE A 16 1.87 9.13 1.82
CA PHE A 16 1.34 8.27 0.78
C PHE A 16 0.23 7.35 1.31
N ALA A 17 0.40 6.80 2.51
CA ALA A 17 -0.62 6.03 3.21
C ALA A 17 -1.86 6.86 3.57
N GLY A 18 -1.70 8.15 3.87
CA GLY A 18 -2.82 9.08 4.06
C GLY A 18 -3.67 9.24 2.78
N LEU A 19 -3.02 9.49 1.65
CA LEU A 19 -3.70 9.65 0.35
C LEU A 19 -4.45 8.39 -0.07
N MET A 20 -3.86 7.21 0.14
CA MET A 20 -4.54 5.94 -0.14
C MET A 20 -5.78 5.75 0.74
N ARG A 21 -5.70 6.10 2.04
CA ARG A 21 -6.85 6.01 2.95
C ARG A 21 -7.98 6.93 2.53
N GLU A 22 -7.67 8.17 2.15
CA GLU A 22 -8.66 9.13 1.66
C GLU A 22 -9.37 8.59 0.41
N HIS A 23 -8.60 8.12 -0.57
CA HIS A 23 -9.17 7.53 -1.80
C HIS A 23 -10.07 6.32 -1.53
N LEU A 24 -9.67 5.45 -0.60
CA LEU A 24 -10.49 4.29 -0.19
C LEU A 24 -11.75 4.74 0.58
N GLY A 25 -11.65 5.76 1.42
CA GLY A 25 -12.77 6.36 2.15
C GLY A 25 -13.83 6.96 1.24
N ASP A 26 -13.42 7.50 0.10
CA ASP A 26 -14.30 8.04 -0.94
C ASP A 26 -14.94 6.96 -1.83
N GLY A 27 -14.73 5.67 -1.51
CA GLY A 27 -15.26 4.53 -2.27
C GLY A 27 -14.37 4.10 -3.45
N GLY A 28 -13.15 4.62 -3.52
CA GLY A 28 -12.14 4.21 -4.50
C GLY A 28 -11.55 2.82 -4.23
N MET A 29 -10.73 2.34 -5.15
CA MET A 29 -10.05 1.05 -5.05
C MET A 29 -8.56 1.22 -5.37
N VAL A 30 -7.70 0.67 -4.50
CA VAL A 30 -6.25 0.65 -4.69
C VAL A 30 -5.79 -0.78 -4.94
N VAL A 31 -5.02 -0.97 -6.03
CA VAL A 31 -4.29 -2.21 -6.32
C VAL A 31 -2.81 -1.88 -6.40
N ALA A 32 -2.01 -2.50 -5.55
CA ALA A 32 -0.57 -2.24 -5.46
C ALA A 32 0.23 -3.54 -5.30
N ALA A 33 1.38 -3.59 -5.97
CA ALA A 33 2.41 -4.61 -5.78
C ALA A 33 3.51 -4.00 -4.93
N THR A 34 3.79 -4.58 -3.76
CA THR A 34 4.74 -4.01 -2.80
C THR A 34 5.54 -5.09 -2.10
N HIS A 35 6.79 -4.76 -1.76
CA HIS A 35 7.63 -5.58 -0.88
C HIS A 35 7.57 -5.14 0.59
N LEU A 36 7.03 -3.94 0.85
CA LEU A 36 6.87 -3.34 2.16
C LEU A 36 5.38 -3.12 2.48
N PRO A 37 4.97 -3.20 3.77
CA PRO A 37 3.60 -2.92 4.15
C PRO A 37 3.19 -1.48 3.81
N LEU A 38 2.02 -1.31 3.18
CA LEU A 38 1.48 0.02 2.84
C LEU A 38 0.87 0.78 4.03
N GLY A 39 0.88 0.18 5.22
CA GLY A 39 0.32 0.78 6.43
C GLY A 39 -1.19 1.02 6.34
N LEU A 40 -1.92 0.26 5.52
CA LEU A 40 -3.38 0.33 5.39
C LEU A 40 -4.04 -0.59 6.41
N GLU A 41 -4.95 -0.06 7.24
CA GLU A 41 -5.75 -0.84 8.18
C GLU A 41 -6.97 -1.44 7.46
N GLY A 42 -7.28 -2.72 7.72
CA GLY A 42 -8.45 -3.40 7.14
C GLY A 42 -8.27 -3.92 5.71
N ALA A 43 -7.11 -3.72 5.09
CA ALA A 43 -6.79 -4.35 3.80
C ALA A 43 -6.69 -5.88 3.96
N ARG A 44 -7.28 -6.63 3.03
CA ARG A 44 -7.03 -8.08 2.94
C ARG A 44 -5.71 -8.31 2.22
N GLU A 45 -4.77 -8.96 2.89
CA GLU A 45 -3.47 -9.30 2.35
C GLU A 45 -3.51 -10.67 1.64
N LEU A 46 -2.96 -10.74 0.43
CA LEU A 46 -2.67 -11.98 -0.28
C LEU A 46 -1.17 -12.04 -0.57
N GLN A 47 -0.45 -12.90 0.16
CA GLN A 47 0.98 -13.10 -0.08
C GLN A 47 1.19 -14.18 -1.15
N MET A 48 1.70 -13.77 -2.31
CA MET A 48 2.13 -14.71 -3.34
C MET A 48 3.51 -15.26 -2.97
N ARG A 49 3.55 -16.45 -2.37
CA ARG A 49 4.80 -17.17 -2.06
C ARG A 49 5.12 -18.12 -3.21
N VAL A 50 6.39 -18.21 -3.59
CA VAL A 50 6.85 -19.25 -4.51
C VAL A 50 6.85 -20.57 -3.75
N GLY A 51 6.08 -21.55 -4.23
CA GLY A 51 6.02 -22.89 -3.62
C GLY A 51 7.35 -23.61 -3.79
N HIS A 52 7.96 -24.00 -2.66
CA HIS A 52 9.05 -24.98 -2.60
C HIS A 52 8.53 -26.26 -1.97
#